data_AF-A0A0G1YHW2-F1
#
_entry.id   AF-A0A0G1YHW2-F1
#
_cell.length_a   1.000
_cell.length_b   1.000
_cell.length_c   1.000
_cell.angle_alpha   90.00
_cell.angle_beta   90.00
_cell.angle_gamma   90.00
#
_symmetry.space_group_name_H-M   'P 1'
#
loop_
_entity.id
_entity.type
_entity.pdbx_description
1 polymer ?
#
loop_
_entity_poly.entity_id
_entity_poly.type
_entity_poly.pdbx_seq_one_letter_code
_entity_poly.pdbx_strand_id
1 'polypeptide(L)'
;MPRIKFVKIQPWDFFLKVKKASGLSFKEMAQLCATHRRTLSDWKRGRYLMPLSAYEALFKLGGNEEVISIIPDYSHASAAGKKGAARRYQIHGNPGTDEGRKRGGLAAVRKLTAIYPHAIITKFQRRRPIALPELSCNLAEMIGIILGDGHVSAYQTTVTLHSLDDRLYSGYVAKQFESLFQIKPAIYERQSTLVITVARVALSEYLHCQHGLSSNKVKTQVSVPSWIVRHDKFAQACVRGLIDTDGCFYVDRHQYLNKRYLNCALNFTNRSLPILKFVKDTLSSLDLHPTQKTPYSIFLRREREIERYFKEIGSNNPKHTDKFKKFIANKTHGGVPKRS
;
A
#
# COMPACT_ATOMS: atom_id res chain seq x y z
N MET A 1 -37.97 -11.34 4.97
CA MET A 1 -39.16 -10.66 4.44
C MET A 1 -39.51 -9.46 5.30
N PRO A 2 -39.64 -8.25 4.71
CA PRO A 2 -40.03 -7.05 5.44
C PRO A 2 -41.30 -7.31 6.25
N ARG A 3 -41.34 -6.76 7.46
CA ARG A 3 -42.45 -6.96 8.40
C ARG A 3 -43.19 -5.65 8.61
N ILE A 4 -44.46 -5.73 8.94
CA ILE A 4 -45.28 -4.54 9.19
C ILE A 4 -45.45 -4.30 10.68
N LYS A 5 -45.53 -3.02 11.06
CA LYS A 5 -45.98 -2.57 12.37
C LYS A 5 -47.15 -1.60 12.19
N PHE A 6 -48.28 -1.95 12.78
CA PHE A 6 -49.47 -1.09 12.83
C PHE A 6 -49.16 0.14 13.69
N VAL A 7 -49.44 1.34 13.16
CA VAL A 7 -49.08 2.61 13.82
C VAL A 7 -50.26 3.21 14.59
N LYS A 8 -51.46 3.15 14.02
CA LYS A 8 -52.66 3.83 14.56
C LYS A 8 -53.72 2.90 15.13
N ILE A 9 -53.58 1.59 14.96
CA ILE A 9 -54.59 0.61 15.37
C ILE A 9 -53.95 -0.58 16.06
N GLN A 10 -54.74 -1.30 16.86
CA GLN A 10 -54.30 -2.58 17.40
C GLN A 10 -54.39 -3.65 16.31
N PRO A 11 -53.41 -4.58 16.22
CA PRO A 11 -53.45 -5.66 15.25
C PRO A 11 -54.75 -6.46 15.31
N TRP A 12 -55.30 -6.66 16.51
CA TRP A 12 -56.57 -7.36 16.71
C TRP A 12 -57.74 -6.79 15.90
N ASP A 13 -57.82 -5.46 15.80
CA ASP A 13 -58.93 -4.77 15.14
C ASP A 13 -58.88 -4.98 13.62
N PHE A 14 -57.68 -4.99 13.03
CA PHE A 14 -57.48 -5.34 11.62
C PHE A 14 -58.01 -6.74 11.31
N PHE A 15 -57.63 -7.74 12.10
CA PHE A 15 -58.06 -9.13 11.87
C PHE A 15 -59.56 -9.33 12.07
N LEU A 16 -60.20 -8.60 12.99
CA LEU A 16 -61.67 -8.62 13.15
C LEU A 16 -62.39 -8.02 11.93
N LYS A 17 -61.87 -6.90 11.40
CA LYS A 17 -62.44 -6.27 10.21
C LYS A 17 -62.32 -7.17 8.99
N VAL A 18 -61.13 -7.72 8.74
CA VAL A 18 -60.91 -8.68 7.64
C VAL A 18 -61.84 -9.88 7.79
N LYS A 19 -62.09 -10.34 9.03
CA LYS A 19 -63.04 -11.45 9.29
C LYS A 19 -64.49 -11.07 8.96
N LYS A 20 -64.91 -9.86 9.32
CA LYS A 20 -66.27 -9.38 9.03
C LYS A 20 -66.49 -9.16 7.53
N ALA A 21 -65.48 -8.67 6.81
CA ALA A 21 -65.55 -8.40 5.38
C ALA A 21 -65.48 -9.68 4.51
N SER A 22 -64.63 -10.63 4.89
CA SER A 22 -64.39 -11.85 4.09
C SER A 22 -65.25 -13.05 4.48
N GLY A 23 -65.85 -13.05 5.67
CA GLY A 23 -66.57 -14.20 6.22
C GLY A 23 -65.69 -15.39 6.65
N LEU A 24 -64.36 -15.32 6.44
CA LEU A 24 -63.44 -16.42 6.73
C LEU A 24 -63.20 -16.63 8.23
N SER A 25 -63.02 -17.88 8.62
CA SER A 25 -62.53 -18.24 9.95
C SER A 25 -61.03 -17.89 10.10
N PHE A 26 -60.57 -17.71 11.35
CA PHE A 26 -59.16 -17.50 11.62
C PHE A 26 -58.26 -18.69 11.22
N LYS A 27 -58.84 -19.88 11.02
CA LYS A 27 -58.11 -21.06 10.54
C LYS A 27 -57.81 -20.91 9.04
N GLU A 28 -58.81 -20.49 8.26
CA GLU A 28 -58.67 -20.25 6.82
C GLU A 28 -57.74 -19.06 6.54
N MET A 29 -57.82 -18.00 7.34
CA MET A 29 -56.86 -16.89 7.25
C MET A 29 -55.41 -17.32 7.53
N ALA A 30 -55.19 -18.25 8.47
CA ALA A 30 -53.85 -18.77 8.75
C ALA A 30 -53.32 -19.58 7.56
N GLN A 31 -54.19 -20.37 6.91
CA GLN A 31 -53.86 -21.12 5.70
C GLN A 31 -53.53 -20.18 4.54
N LEU A 32 -54.30 -19.10 4.35
CA LEU A 32 -54.05 -18.08 3.33
C LEU A 32 -52.68 -17.41 3.51
N CYS A 33 -52.29 -17.11 4.75
CA CYS A 33 -50.97 -16.56 5.07
C CYS A 33 -49.85 -17.61 5.10
N ALA A 34 -50.13 -18.86 4.69
CA ALA A 34 -49.21 -20.00 4.75
C ALA A 34 -48.53 -20.16 6.13
N THR A 35 -49.29 -19.98 7.21
CA THR A 35 -48.77 -20.01 8.57
C THR A 35 -49.63 -20.84 9.53
N HIS A 36 -49.05 -21.18 10.68
CA HIS A 36 -49.77 -21.92 11.72
C HIS A 36 -50.76 -21.00 12.48
N ARG A 37 -51.90 -21.54 12.93
CA ARG A 37 -52.93 -20.79 13.69
C ARG A 37 -52.38 -20.10 14.94
N ARG A 38 -51.36 -20.69 15.56
CA ARG A 38 -50.64 -20.08 16.70
C ARG A 38 -49.93 -18.79 16.30
N THR A 39 -49.23 -18.80 15.16
CA THR A 39 -48.52 -17.64 14.63
C THR A 39 -49.47 -16.50 14.31
N LEU A 40 -50.62 -16.80 13.67
CA LEU A 40 -51.67 -15.80 13.43
C LEU A 40 -52.24 -15.25 14.75
N SER A 41 -52.45 -16.11 15.76
CA SER A 41 -52.86 -15.65 17.09
C SER A 41 -51.83 -14.72 17.76
N ASP A 42 -50.54 -14.97 17.56
CA ASP A 42 -49.48 -14.14 18.11
C ASP A 42 -49.38 -12.79 17.37
N TRP A 43 -49.63 -12.74 16.05
CA TRP A 43 -49.77 -11.49 15.30
C TRP A 43 -50.96 -10.67 15.77
N LYS A 44 -52.12 -11.31 15.96
CA LYS A 44 -53.33 -10.67 16.50
C LYS A 44 -53.12 -10.01 17.86
N ARG A 45 -52.29 -10.64 18.71
CA ARG A 45 -51.93 -10.12 20.04
C ARG A 45 -50.76 -9.13 20.02
N GLY A 46 -50.21 -8.81 18.85
CA GLY A 46 -49.07 -7.91 18.71
C GLY A 46 -47.75 -8.45 19.28
N ARG A 47 -47.65 -9.76 19.57
CA ARG A 47 -46.43 -10.37 20.12
C ARG A 47 -45.29 -10.45 19.11
N TYR A 48 -45.65 -10.66 17.84
CA TYR A 48 -44.71 -10.66 16.73
C TYR A 48 -45.23 -9.80 15.59
N LEU A 49 -44.30 -9.20 14.85
CA LEU A 49 -44.61 -8.45 13.64
C LEU A 49 -44.96 -9.40 12.50
N MET A 50 -46.03 -9.09 11.76
CA MET A 50 -46.51 -9.88 10.63
C MET A 50 -45.66 -9.58 9.37
N PRO A 51 -45.33 -10.57 8.52
CA PRO A 51 -44.70 -10.32 7.23
C PRO A 51 -45.58 -9.46 6.32
N LEU A 52 -44.96 -8.61 5.48
CA LEU A 52 -45.69 -7.75 4.53
C LEU A 52 -46.55 -8.57 3.55
N SER A 53 -46.03 -9.71 3.07
CA SER A 53 -46.78 -10.60 2.17
C SER A 53 -48.06 -11.16 2.81
N ALA A 54 -48.01 -11.48 4.11
CA ALA A 54 -49.18 -11.95 4.86
C ALA A 54 -50.19 -10.82 5.10
N TYR A 55 -49.71 -9.60 5.33
CA TYR A 55 -50.57 -8.41 5.41
C TYR A 55 -51.29 -8.15 4.08
N GLU A 56 -50.57 -8.13 2.96
CA GLU A 56 -51.13 -7.88 1.63
C GLU A 56 -52.19 -8.92 1.24
N ALA A 57 -51.97 -10.18 1.57
CA ALA A 57 -52.94 -11.25 1.33
C ALA A 57 -54.26 -11.04 2.11
N LEU A 58 -54.17 -10.59 3.36
CA LEU A 58 -55.35 -10.30 4.19
C LEU A 58 -56.00 -8.97 3.83
N PHE A 59 -55.21 -7.98 3.41
CA PHE A 59 -55.69 -6.66 3.00
C PHE A 59 -56.62 -6.75 1.78
N LYS A 60 -56.29 -7.60 0.81
CA LYS A 60 -57.12 -7.86 -0.39
C LYS A 60 -58.53 -8.37 -0.08
N LEU A 61 -58.73 -8.94 1.11
CA LEU A 61 -60.02 -9.52 1.53
C LEU A 61 -60.95 -8.52 2.22
N GLY A 62 -60.58 -7.23 2.29
CA GLY A 62 -61.41 -6.17 2.86
C GLY A 62 -60.71 -5.30 3.90
N GLY A 63 -59.39 -5.10 3.78
CA GLY A 63 -58.67 -4.09 4.53
C GLY A 63 -58.93 -2.68 3.96
N ASN A 64 -59.13 -1.68 4.82
CA ASN A 64 -59.08 -0.26 4.44
C ASN A 64 -57.64 0.26 4.58
N GLU A 65 -57.32 1.42 3.98
CA GLU A 65 -56.01 2.09 4.13
C GLU A 65 -55.65 2.31 5.61
N GLU A 66 -54.94 1.34 6.18
CA GLU A 66 -54.43 1.39 7.54
C GLU A 66 -52.99 1.90 7.52
N VAL A 67 -52.69 2.84 8.42
CA VAL A 67 -51.34 3.39 8.54
C VAL A 67 -50.42 2.32 9.13
N ILE A 68 -49.69 1.64 8.24
CA ILE A 68 -48.64 0.68 8.56
C ILE A 68 -47.25 1.30 8.35
N SER A 69 -46.28 0.85 9.15
CA SER A 69 -44.86 1.11 8.92
C SER A 69 -44.18 -0.18 8.50
N ILE A 70 -43.41 -0.14 7.40
CA ILE A 70 -42.66 -1.29 6.90
C ILE A 70 -41.29 -1.29 7.58
N ILE A 71 -41.00 -2.39 8.26
CA ILE A 71 -39.75 -2.63 8.96
C ILE A 71 -38.90 -3.57 8.09
N PRO A 72 -37.73 -3.10 7.61
CA PRO A 72 -36.81 -3.92 6.85
C PRO A 72 -36.35 -5.16 7.62
N ASP A 73 -35.98 -6.18 6.86
CA ASP A 73 -35.35 -7.38 7.39
C ASP A 73 -34.10 -7.08 8.21
N TYR A 74 -33.86 -7.87 9.26
CA TYR A 74 -32.69 -7.76 10.14
C TYR A 74 -32.52 -6.43 10.87
N SER A 75 -33.51 -5.53 10.86
CA SER A 75 -33.51 -4.28 11.65
C SER A 75 -33.24 -4.49 13.16
N HIS A 76 -33.64 -5.64 13.70
CA HIS A 76 -33.39 -6.05 15.09
C HIS A 76 -32.02 -6.71 15.32
N ALA A 77 -31.31 -7.12 14.26
CA ALA A 77 -30.04 -7.84 14.36
C ALA A 77 -28.94 -6.98 15.00
N SER A 78 -28.92 -5.67 14.70
CA SER A 78 -27.97 -4.74 15.32
C SER A 78 -28.18 -4.62 16.84
N ALA A 79 -29.44 -4.47 17.28
CA ALA A 79 -29.78 -4.40 18.70
C ALA A 79 -29.47 -5.71 19.44
N ALA A 80 -29.80 -6.85 18.82
CA ALA A 80 -29.46 -8.18 19.35
C ALA A 80 -27.94 -8.39 19.42
N GLY A 81 -27.21 -7.98 18.39
CA GLY A 81 -25.75 -8.04 18.33
C GLY A 81 -25.09 -7.20 19.43
N LYS A 82 -25.58 -5.98 19.68
CA LYS A 82 -25.11 -5.13 20.79
C LYS A 82 -25.32 -5.80 22.16
N LYS A 83 -26.50 -6.36 22.41
CA LYS A 83 -26.79 -7.10 23.66
C LYS A 83 -25.88 -8.33 23.80
N GLY A 84 -25.67 -9.08 22.72
CA GLY A 84 -24.76 -10.23 22.70
C GLY A 84 -23.31 -9.85 22.97
N ALA A 85 -22.82 -8.79 22.34
CA ALA A 85 -21.47 -8.27 22.57
C ALA A 85 -21.27 -7.79 24.01
N ALA A 86 -22.23 -7.03 24.57
CA ALA A 86 -22.19 -6.59 25.97
C ALA A 86 -22.13 -7.77 26.95
N ARG A 87 -22.96 -8.80 26.72
CA ARG A 87 -22.93 -10.03 27.55
C ARG A 87 -21.61 -10.78 27.43
N ARG A 88 -21.06 -10.89 26.22
CA ARG A 88 -19.75 -11.50 25.99
C ARG A 88 -18.63 -10.77 26.74
N TYR A 89 -18.63 -9.43 26.73
CA TYR A 89 -17.66 -8.62 27.46
C TYR A 89 -17.77 -8.80 28.98
N GLN A 90 -18.98 -8.94 29.53
CA GLN A 90 -19.16 -9.25 30.95
C GLN A 90 -18.56 -10.61 31.35
N ILE A 91 -18.72 -11.62 30.50
CA ILE A 91 -18.27 -12.99 30.80
C ILE A 91 -16.77 -13.16 30.56
N HIS A 92 -16.24 -12.57 29.49
CA HIS A 92 -14.88 -12.86 29.00
C HIS A 92 -13.92 -11.67 29.01
N GLY A 93 -14.40 -10.48 29.40
CA GLY A 93 -13.63 -9.24 29.31
C GLY A 93 -13.52 -8.71 27.88
N ASN A 94 -12.81 -7.59 27.72
CA ASN A 94 -12.57 -6.96 26.43
C ASN A 94 -11.48 -7.73 25.65
N PRO A 95 -11.81 -8.35 24.49
CA PRO A 95 -10.84 -9.09 23.68
C PRO A 95 -9.80 -8.19 22.99
N GLY A 96 -10.03 -6.88 22.95
CA GLY A 96 -9.11 -5.89 22.37
C GLY A 96 -7.93 -5.50 23.26
N THR A 97 -7.88 -5.99 24.50
CA THR A 97 -6.74 -5.80 25.41
C THR A 97 -5.57 -6.70 25.01
N ASP A 98 -4.34 -6.31 25.35
CA ASP A 98 -3.14 -7.13 25.07
C ASP A 98 -3.25 -8.51 25.73
N GLU A 99 -3.78 -8.56 26.95
CA GLU A 99 -4.02 -9.80 27.68
C GLU A 99 -5.09 -10.66 26.99
N GLY A 100 -6.20 -10.06 26.54
CA GLY A 100 -7.25 -10.73 25.80
C GLY A 100 -6.76 -11.33 24.48
N ARG A 101 -5.93 -10.59 23.74
CA ARG A 101 -5.28 -11.05 22.50
C ARG A 101 -4.30 -12.19 22.77
N LYS A 102 -3.47 -12.08 23.80
CA LYS A 102 -2.53 -13.13 24.21
C LYS A 102 -3.27 -14.41 24.58
N ARG A 103 -4.34 -14.31 25.37
CA ARG A 103 -5.22 -15.45 25.72
C ARG A 103 -5.87 -16.07 24.48
N GLY A 104 -6.35 -15.26 23.54
CA GLY A 104 -6.90 -15.73 22.27
C GLY A 104 -5.88 -16.51 21.43
N GLY A 105 -4.66 -15.98 21.31
CA GLY A 105 -3.55 -16.65 20.63
C GLY A 105 -3.19 -17.99 21.28
N LEU A 106 -3.04 -18.01 22.61
CA LEU A 106 -2.74 -19.24 23.36
C LEU A 106 -3.87 -20.28 23.24
N ALA A 107 -5.13 -19.86 23.27
CA ALA A 107 -6.27 -20.75 23.09
C ALA A 107 -6.30 -21.35 21.67
N ALA A 108 -5.99 -20.55 20.64
CA ALA A 108 -5.87 -21.03 19.27
C ALA A 108 -4.73 -22.04 19.11
N VAL A 109 -3.56 -21.74 19.68
CA VAL A 109 -2.40 -22.66 19.71
C VAL A 109 -2.79 -23.98 20.39
N ARG A 110 -3.37 -23.94 21.60
CA ARG A 110 -3.79 -25.13 22.34
C ARG A 110 -4.78 -26.00 21.57
N LYS A 111 -5.82 -25.40 20.97
CA LYS A 111 -6.80 -26.13 20.16
C LYS A 111 -6.16 -26.79 18.95
N LEU A 112 -5.28 -26.08 18.25
CA LEU A 112 -4.58 -26.61 17.08
C LEU A 112 -3.62 -27.74 17.46
N THR A 113 -2.88 -27.58 18.56
CA THR A 113 -1.98 -28.62 19.11
C THR A 113 -2.74 -29.87 19.53
N ALA A 114 -3.93 -29.74 20.12
CA ALA A 114 -4.74 -30.88 20.54
C ALA A 114 -5.34 -31.67 19.36
N ILE A 115 -5.77 -30.97 18.30
CA ILE A 115 -6.36 -31.61 17.10
C ILE A 115 -5.26 -32.21 16.20
N TYR A 116 -4.08 -31.60 16.18
CA TYR A 116 -2.96 -32.04 15.34
C TYR A 116 -1.65 -32.10 16.14
N PRO A 117 -1.44 -33.12 16.98
CA PRO A 117 -0.26 -33.24 17.84
C PRO A 117 1.07 -33.29 17.07
N HIS A 118 1.05 -33.75 15.82
CA HIS A 118 2.22 -33.72 14.91
C HIS A 118 2.19 -32.59 13.86
N ALA A 119 1.09 -31.81 13.76
CA ALA A 119 1.02 -30.64 12.87
C ALA A 119 1.23 -29.31 13.61
N ILE A 120 1.90 -29.37 14.78
CA ILE A 120 2.55 -28.17 15.30
C ILE A 120 3.59 -27.76 14.24
N ILE A 121 3.53 -26.48 13.83
CA ILE A 121 4.51 -25.73 13.02
C ILE A 121 4.40 -25.71 11.47
N THR A 122 3.27 -25.96 10.78
CA THR A 122 3.23 -25.74 9.30
C THR A 122 2.18 -24.80 8.72
N LYS A 123 1.14 -24.40 9.47
CA LYS A 123 0.18 -23.37 8.99
C LYS A 123 0.45 -21.95 9.48
N PHE A 124 1.35 -21.75 10.43
CA PHE A 124 1.91 -20.43 10.67
C PHE A 124 2.90 -20.12 9.56
N GLN A 125 2.80 -18.94 8.94
CA GLN A 125 3.81 -18.49 7.99
C GLN A 125 5.16 -18.40 8.72
N ARG A 126 6.02 -19.40 8.51
CA ARG A 126 7.41 -19.33 8.98
C ARG A 126 8.09 -18.15 8.29
N ARG A 127 8.93 -17.44 9.03
CA ARG A 127 9.80 -16.40 8.47
C ARG A 127 10.59 -17.02 7.33
N ARG A 128 10.35 -16.52 6.11
CA ARG A 128 11.08 -16.98 4.93
C ARG A 128 12.51 -16.44 5.03
N PRO A 129 13.54 -17.32 4.97
CA PRO A 129 14.92 -16.88 5.02
C PRO A 129 15.27 -16.08 3.76
N ILE A 130 16.37 -15.35 3.84
CA ILE A 130 16.98 -14.63 2.72
C ILE A 130 18.47 -14.94 2.69
N ALA A 131 19.09 -14.90 1.51
CA ALA A 131 20.54 -14.84 1.45
C ALA A 131 20.99 -13.46 1.93
N LEU A 132 22.04 -13.41 2.74
CA LEU A 132 22.64 -12.16 3.19
C LEU A 132 23.90 -11.93 2.34
N PRO A 133 23.92 -10.87 1.51
CA PRO A 133 25.08 -10.59 0.66
C PRO A 133 26.25 -10.07 1.49
N GLU A 134 27.47 -10.31 1.01
CA GLU A 134 28.66 -9.60 1.49
C GLU A 134 28.62 -8.12 1.08
N LEU A 135 29.38 -7.30 1.81
CA LEU A 135 29.54 -5.89 1.49
C LEU A 135 30.23 -5.75 0.12
N SER A 136 29.54 -5.15 -0.84
CA SER A 136 29.96 -5.08 -2.23
C SER A 136 29.44 -3.81 -2.91
N CYS A 137 30.01 -3.47 -4.07
CA CYS A 137 29.51 -2.36 -4.89
C CYS A 137 28.03 -2.55 -5.28
N ASN A 138 27.62 -3.79 -5.59
CA ASN A 138 26.23 -4.09 -5.95
C ASN A 138 25.28 -3.85 -4.76
N LEU A 139 25.68 -4.26 -3.55
CA LEU A 139 24.92 -3.95 -2.35
C LEU A 139 24.87 -2.44 -2.09
N ALA A 140 25.99 -1.73 -2.22
CA ALA A 140 26.05 -0.29 -2.02
C ALA A 140 25.15 0.47 -3.01
N GLU A 141 25.14 0.06 -4.27
CA GLU A 141 24.24 0.60 -5.28
C GLU A 141 22.77 0.32 -4.95
N MET A 142 22.43 -0.91 -4.55
CA MET A 142 21.08 -1.25 -4.08
C MET A 142 20.67 -0.40 -2.87
N ILE A 143 21.57 -0.14 -1.92
CA ILE A 143 21.31 0.80 -0.82
C ILE A 143 21.00 2.19 -1.36
N GLY A 144 21.77 2.69 -2.34
CA GLY A 144 21.50 3.97 -3.00
C GLY A 144 20.11 4.04 -3.65
N ILE A 145 19.73 3.00 -4.38
CA ILE A 145 18.40 2.87 -5.01
C ILE A 145 17.30 2.87 -3.96
N ILE A 146 17.48 2.09 -2.88
CA ILE A 146 16.50 2.03 -1.78
C ILE A 146 16.43 3.38 -1.05
N LEU A 147 17.53 4.13 -0.94
CA LEU A 147 17.57 5.45 -0.31
C LEU A 147 16.89 6.54 -1.15
N GLY A 148 16.92 6.45 -2.48
CA GLY A 148 16.14 7.33 -3.34
C GLY A 148 14.65 6.94 -3.35
N ASP A 149 14.30 5.98 -4.21
CA ASP A 149 12.91 5.60 -4.50
C ASP A 149 12.35 4.43 -3.67
N GLY A 150 13.16 3.90 -2.75
CA GLY A 150 12.74 2.80 -1.89
C GLY A 150 11.87 3.19 -0.69
N HIS A 151 11.19 2.20 -0.13
CA HIS A 151 10.51 2.28 1.15
C HIS A 151 10.67 0.97 1.90
N VAL A 152 11.21 1.04 3.13
CA VAL A 152 11.40 -0.12 3.99
C VAL A 152 10.38 -0.06 5.13
N SER A 153 9.36 -0.90 5.06
CA SER A 153 8.40 -1.10 6.16
C SER A 153 8.81 -2.31 7.01
N ALA A 154 8.10 -2.57 8.11
CA ALA A 154 8.33 -3.74 8.95
C ALA A 154 8.18 -5.09 8.22
N TYR A 155 7.39 -5.14 7.14
CA TYR A 155 7.03 -6.41 6.48
C TYR A 155 7.49 -6.52 5.03
N GLN A 156 7.66 -5.38 4.37
CA GLN A 156 8.01 -5.33 2.96
C GLN A 156 8.99 -4.20 2.66
N THR A 157 9.81 -4.45 1.63
CA THR A 157 10.62 -3.44 0.97
C THR A 157 10.06 -3.21 -0.42
N THR A 158 9.88 -1.94 -0.80
CA THR A 158 9.35 -1.56 -2.11
C THR A 158 10.26 -0.54 -2.77
N VAL A 159 10.39 -0.57 -4.10
CA VAL A 159 11.02 0.48 -4.91
C VAL A 159 9.99 0.93 -5.95
N THR A 160 9.73 2.24 -6.02
CA THR A 160 8.72 2.81 -6.92
C THR A 160 9.39 3.62 -8.02
N LEU A 161 9.23 3.20 -9.27
CA LEU A 161 9.85 3.83 -10.43
C LEU A 161 8.78 4.33 -11.41
N HIS A 162 9.14 5.18 -12.37
CA HIS A 162 8.20 5.62 -13.41
C HIS A 162 7.95 4.52 -14.45
N SER A 163 6.69 4.28 -14.82
CA SER A 163 6.33 3.10 -15.63
C SER A 163 6.80 3.14 -17.08
N LEU A 164 6.99 4.33 -17.65
CA LEU A 164 7.51 4.52 -19.00
C LEU A 164 9.03 4.67 -18.99
N ASP A 165 9.49 5.79 -18.45
CA ASP A 165 10.91 6.19 -18.40
C ASP A 165 11.85 5.17 -17.75
N ASP A 166 11.41 4.47 -16.70
CA ASP A 166 12.28 3.59 -15.91
C ASP A 166 11.90 2.10 -16.08
N ARG A 167 11.13 1.75 -17.14
CA ARG A 167 10.68 0.37 -17.37
C ARG A 167 11.84 -0.62 -17.50
N LEU A 168 12.84 -0.29 -18.30
CA LEU A 168 14.04 -1.12 -18.46
C LEU A 168 14.86 -1.18 -17.17
N TYR A 169 14.94 -0.06 -16.45
CA TYR A 169 15.64 0.02 -15.18
C TYR A 169 14.98 -0.83 -14.09
N SER A 170 13.64 -0.96 -14.10
CA SER A 170 12.93 -1.86 -13.19
C SER A 170 13.38 -3.32 -13.29
N GLY A 171 13.73 -3.77 -14.49
CA GLY A 171 14.30 -5.10 -14.72
C GLY A 171 15.70 -5.26 -14.13
N TYR A 172 16.52 -4.22 -14.19
CA TYR A 172 17.83 -4.18 -13.53
C TYR A 172 17.68 -4.26 -12.00
N VAL A 173 16.83 -3.42 -11.41
CA VAL A 173 16.57 -3.44 -9.96
C VAL A 173 16.03 -4.80 -9.49
N ALA A 174 15.14 -5.41 -10.27
CA ALA A 174 14.63 -6.75 -9.96
C ALA A 174 15.72 -7.83 -9.96
N LYS A 175 16.64 -7.80 -10.94
CA LYS A 175 17.79 -8.70 -11.01
C LYS A 175 18.78 -8.47 -9.85
N GLN A 176 18.94 -7.24 -9.40
CA GLN A 176 19.76 -6.94 -8.22
C GLN A 176 19.17 -7.56 -6.94
N PHE A 177 17.84 -7.50 -6.75
CA PHE A 177 17.20 -8.22 -5.63
C PHE A 177 17.42 -9.74 -5.70
N GLU A 178 17.29 -10.31 -6.90
CA GLU A 178 17.48 -11.74 -7.11
C GLU A 178 18.92 -12.17 -6.86
N SER A 179 19.90 -11.44 -7.39
CA SER A 179 21.32 -11.76 -7.20
C SER A 179 21.80 -11.58 -5.75
N LEU A 180 21.46 -10.47 -5.10
CA LEU A 180 21.93 -10.16 -3.74
C LEU A 180 21.24 -10.99 -2.67
N PHE A 181 19.93 -11.23 -2.79
CA PHE A 181 19.14 -11.82 -1.71
C PHE A 181 18.56 -13.19 -2.06
N GLN A 182 18.75 -13.67 -3.30
CA GLN A 182 18.13 -14.91 -3.82
C GLN A 182 16.60 -14.86 -3.73
N ILE A 183 16.03 -13.68 -4.00
CA ILE A 183 14.59 -13.42 -3.94
C ILE A 183 14.14 -12.76 -5.21
N LYS A 184 13.23 -13.42 -5.94
CA LYS A 184 12.50 -12.82 -7.04
C LYS A 184 11.46 -11.83 -6.50
N PRO A 185 11.57 -10.52 -6.78
CA PRO A 185 10.56 -9.55 -6.37
C PRO A 185 9.28 -9.68 -7.22
N ALA A 186 8.16 -9.23 -6.67
CA ALA A 186 6.95 -9.01 -7.45
C ALA A 186 6.99 -7.61 -8.08
N ILE A 187 6.58 -7.49 -9.34
CA ILE A 187 6.53 -6.21 -10.05
C ILE A 187 5.07 -5.94 -10.38
N TYR A 188 4.58 -4.79 -9.95
CA TYR A 188 3.22 -4.34 -10.22
C TYR A 188 3.26 -3.02 -10.97
N GLU A 189 2.47 -2.90 -12.03
CA GLU A 189 2.25 -1.63 -12.70
C GLU A 189 0.98 -0.99 -12.15
N ARG A 190 1.05 0.30 -11.79
CA ARG A 190 -0.06 1.09 -11.30
C ARG A 190 -0.04 2.45 -11.98
N GLN A 191 -0.97 2.69 -12.89
CA GLN A 191 -1.06 3.93 -13.65
C GLN A 191 0.29 4.29 -14.32
N SER A 192 0.97 5.32 -13.83
CA SER A 192 2.29 5.80 -14.31
C SER A 192 3.48 5.30 -13.48
N THR A 193 3.28 4.30 -12.62
CA THR A 193 4.32 3.80 -11.70
C THR A 193 4.52 2.29 -11.81
N LEU A 194 5.77 1.86 -11.68
CA LEU A 194 6.18 0.47 -11.51
C LEU A 194 6.65 0.26 -10.08
N VAL A 195 6.02 -0.66 -9.36
CA VAL A 195 6.30 -0.95 -7.96
C VAL A 195 6.93 -2.33 -7.86
N ILE A 196 8.21 -2.37 -7.50
CA ILE A 196 8.95 -3.59 -7.21
C ILE A 196 8.79 -3.87 -5.72
N THR A 197 8.25 -5.03 -5.35
CA THR A 197 7.92 -5.37 -3.96
C THR A 197 8.56 -6.68 -3.53
N VAL A 198 9.22 -6.65 -2.37
CA VAL A 198 9.72 -7.83 -1.66
C VAL A 198 9.08 -7.90 -0.28
N ALA A 199 8.08 -8.79 -0.13
CA ALA A 199 7.41 -9.04 1.14
C ALA A 199 8.19 -10.09 1.97
N ARG A 200 9.24 -9.63 2.67
CA ARG A 200 10.09 -10.46 3.54
C ARG A 200 10.50 -9.65 4.77
N VAL A 201 9.98 -10.04 5.94
CA VAL A 201 10.36 -9.47 7.23
C VAL A 201 11.88 -9.55 7.44
N ALA A 202 12.51 -10.64 7.02
CA ALA A 202 13.95 -10.80 7.15
C ALA A 202 14.76 -9.75 6.36
N LEU A 203 14.28 -9.35 5.18
CA LEU A 203 14.91 -8.31 4.38
C LEU A 203 14.67 -6.94 5.02
N SER A 204 13.44 -6.66 5.45
CA SER A 204 13.10 -5.43 6.15
C SER A 204 13.96 -5.22 7.40
N GLU A 205 14.10 -6.26 8.24
CA GLU A 205 14.96 -6.20 9.43
C GLU A 205 16.44 -6.07 9.07
N TYR A 206 16.92 -6.77 8.04
CA TYR A 206 18.30 -6.63 7.59
C TYR A 206 18.61 -5.18 7.18
N LEU A 207 17.79 -4.60 6.30
CA LEU A 207 17.94 -3.22 5.85
C LEU A 207 17.81 -2.22 6.99
N HIS A 208 16.87 -2.44 7.90
CA HIS A 208 16.64 -1.53 9.03
C HIS A 208 17.74 -1.63 10.09
N CYS A 209 18.00 -2.82 10.62
CA CYS A 209 18.90 -3.03 11.75
C CYS A 209 20.37 -2.96 11.35
N GLN A 210 20.76 -3.48 10.18
CA GLN A 210 22.17 -3.53 9.76
C GLN A 210 22.59 -2.30 8.96
N HIS A 211 21.65 -1.61 8.31
CA HIS A 211 21.96 -0.48 7.43
C HIS A 211 21.24 0.82 7.80
N GLY A 212 20.45 0.84 8.87
CA GLY A 212 19.79 2.05 9.36
C GLY A 212 18.72 2.62 8.42
N LEU A 213 18.22 1.82 7.47
CA LEU A 213 17.22 2.25 6.50
C LEU A 213 15.86 2.34 7.18
N SER A 214 15.18 3.48 7.04
CA SER A 214 13.88 3.72 7.68
C SER A 214 12.77 3.89 6.65
N SER A 215 11.53 3.74 7.12
CA SER A 215 10.32 3.94 6.32
C SER A 215 10.10 5.40 5.92
N ASN A 216 10.50 6.36 6.77
CA ASN A 216 10.36 7.79 6.53
C ASN A 216 11.71 8.49 6.60
N LYS A 217 12.44 8.41 5.49
CA LYS A 217 13.82 8.88 5.36
C LYS A 217 14.00 10.37 5.64
N VAL A 218 13.01 11.17 5.23
CA VAL A 218 13.04 12.64 5.38
C VAL A 218 12.81 13.01 6.84
N LYS A 219 11.81 12.41 7.49
CA LYS A 219 11.53 12.69 8.91
C LYS A 219 12.67 12.23 9.81
N THR A 220 13.26 11.07 9.51
CA THR A 220 14.35 10.52 10.32
C THR A 220 15.74 10.97 9.87
N GLN A 221 15.84 11.82 8.82
CA GLN A 221 17.11 12.26 8.21
C GLN A 221 18.10 11.10 8.04
N VAL A 222 17.68 10.04 7.34
CA VAL A 222 18.52 8.85 7.14
C VAL A 222 19.82 9.23 6.46
N SER A 223 20.93 8.71 6.98
CA SER A 223 22.25 8.81 6.37
C SER A 223 22.62 7.53 5.64
N VAL A 224 23.60 7.64 4.74
CA VAL A 224 24.24 6.49 4.11
C VAL A 224 25.04 5.70 5.17
N PRO A 225 25.01 4.35 5.15
CA PRO A 225 25.80 3.51 6.06
C PRO A 225 27.30 3.83 6.06
N SER A 226 27.94 3.78 7.23
CA SER A 226 29.35 4.14 7.41
C SER A 226 30.32 3.29 6.58
N TRP A 227 30.01 2.01 6.36
CA TRP A 227 30.82 1.11 5.54
C TRP A 227 30.84 1.53 4.05
N ILE A 228 29.78 2.19 3.56
CA ILE A 228 29.76 2.78 2.22
C ILE A 228 30.62 4.04 2.20
N VAL A 229 30.45 4.91 3.20
CA VAL A 229 31.14 6.20 3.27
C VAL A 229 32.66 6.04 3.35
N ARG A 230 33.15 4.98 4.00
CA ARG A 230 34.59 4.73 4.20
C ARG A 230 35.32 4.15 3.00
N HIS A 231 34.62 3.74 1.95
CA HIS A 231 35.20 3.06 0.79
C HIS A 231 34.78 3.72 -0.52
N ASP A 232 35.71 4.36 -1.22
CA ASP A 232 35.43 5.15 -2.43
C ASP A 232 34.63 4.39 -3.48
N LYS A 233 34.97 3.11 -3.73
CA LYS A 233 34.23 2.29 -4.71
C LYS A 233 32.78 2.03 -4.30
N PHE A 234 32.52 1.86 -2.99
CA PHE A 234 31.16 1.68 -2.49
C PHE A 234 30.42 3.02 -2.50
N ALA A 235 31.08 4.11 -2.13
CA ALA A 235 30.52 5.44 -2.20
C ALA A 235 30.08 5.79 -3.63
N GLN A 236 30.94 5.56 -4.61
CA GLN A 236 30.64 5.75 -6.04
C GLN A 236 29.45 4.88 -6.49
N ALA A 237 29.41 3.60 -6.11
CA ALA A 237 28.29 2.72 -6.45
C ALA A 237 26.98 3.17 -5.79
N CYS A 238 27.01 3.63 -4.55
CA CYS A 238 25.85 4.20 -3.87
C CYS A 238 25.38 5.51 -4.54
N VAL A 239 26.31 6.39 -4.95
CA VAL A 239 26.00 7.60 -5.72
C VAL A 239 25.34 7.24 -7.06
N ARG A 240 25.84 6.22 -7.77
CA ARG A 240 25.19 5.72 -8.99
C ARG A 240 23.72 5.37 -8.73
N GLY A 241 23.45 4.56 -7.70
CA GLY A 241 22.08 4.16 -7.33
C GLY A 241 21.18 5.34 -6.96
N LEU A 242 21.70 6.33 -6.24
CA LEU A 242 20.98 7.56 -5.88
C LEU A 242 20.67 8.45 -7.09
N ILE A 243 21.63 8.59 -8.02
CA ILE A 243 21.46 9.38 -9.24
C ILE A 243 20.49 8.69 -10.20
N ASP A 244 20.53 7.36 -10.29
CA ASP A 244 19.64 6.60 -11.16
C ASP A 244 18.14 6.69 -10.75
N THR A 245 17.87 7.09 -9.50
CA THR A 245 16.51 7.32 -8.96
C THR A 245 16.18 8.82 -8.88
N ASP A 246 16.82 9.55 -7.97
CA ASP A 246 16.51 10.95 -7.63
C ASP A 246 17.30 11.95 -8.49
N GLY A 247 18.17 11.43 -9.37
CA GLY A 247 18.98 12.24 -10.27
C GLY A 247 18.30 12.52 -11.60
N CYS A 248 18.77 13.57 -12.27
CA CYS A 248 18.31 13.96 -13.58
C CYS A 248 19.48 14.48 -14.41
N PHE A 249 19.75 13.79 -15.52
CA PHE A 249 20.55 14.33 -16.61
C PHE A 249 19.61 15.02 -17.62
N TYR A 250 19.90 16.28 -17.92
CA TYR A 250 19.15 17.07 -18.88
C TYR A 250 20.07 17.91 -19.77
N VAL A 251 19.52 18.30 -20.92
CA VAL A 251 20.22 19.08 -21.94
C VAL A 251 19.50 20.41 -22.12
N ASP A 252 20.20 21.50 -21.87
CA ASP A 252 19.72 22.85 -22.10
C ASP A 252 20.05 23.29 -23.53
N ARG A 253 19.06 23.90 -24.18
CA ARG A 253 19.18 24.39 -25.57
C ARG A 253 19.07 25.91 -25.53
N HIS A 254 20.11 26.58 -25.98
CA HIS A 254 20.11 28.04 -26.09
C HIS A 254 20.27 28.46 -27.54
N GLN A 255 19.52 29.47 -27.96
CA GLN A 255 19.71 30.13 -29.25
C GLN A 255 20.39 31.47 -29.00
N TYR A 256 21.48 31.74 -29.71
CA TYR A 256 22.18 33.01 -29.67
C TYR A 256 22.79 33.31 -31.04
N LEU A 257 22.47 34.49 -31.59
CA LEU A 257 22.93 34.94 -32.93
C LEU A 257 22.76 33.87 -34.02
N ASN A 258 21.54 33.31 -34.15
CA ASN A 258 21.19 32.23 -35.09
C ASN A 258 21.99 30.92 -34.95
N LYS A 259 22.80 30.78 -33.90
CA LYS A 259 23.49 29.54 -33.54
C LYS A 259 22.78 28.87 -32.38
N ARG A 260 22.69 27.54 -32.45
CA ARG A 260 22.11 26.72 -31.40
C ARG A 260 23.21 26.08 -30.57
N TYR A 261 23.15 26.31 -29.27
CA TYR A 261 24.09 25.81 -28.28
C TYR A 261 23.43 24.76 -27.41
N LEU A 262 24.16 23.67 -27.18
CA LEU A 262 23.73 22.58 -26.31
C LEU A 262 24.63 22.59 -25.08
N ASN A 263 24.04 22.76 -23.91
CA ASN A 263 24.71 22.55 -22.63
C ASN A 263 24.05 21.34 -21.95
N CYS A 264 24.74 20.72 -21.00
CA CYS A 264 24.17 19.64 -20.21
C CYS A 264 24.42 19.85 -18.73
N ALA A 265 23.57 19.23 -17.92
CA ALA A 265 23.70 19.26 -16.48
C ALA A 265 23.20 17.94 -15.88
N LEU A 266 23.87 17.52 -14.81
CA LEU A 266 23.40 16.49 -13.90
C LEU A 266 22.90 17.18 -12.63
N ASN A 267 21.66 16.89 -12.24
CA ASN A 267 21.04 17.36 -11.01
C ASN A 267 20.75 16.18 -10.10
N PHE A 268 20.91 16.35 -8.79
CA PHE A 268 20.44 15.44 -7.76
C PHE A 268 19.66 16.24 -6.73
N THR A 269 18.43 15.82 -6.42
CA THR A 269 17.59 16.51 -5.44
C THR A 269 17.08 15.56 -4.38
N ASN A 270 17.34 15.87 -3.11
CA ASN A 270 16.89 15.03 -2.00
C ASN A 270 16.60 15.89 -0.75
N ARG A 271 15.62 15.46 0.06
CA ARG A 271 15.19 16.16 1.29
C ARG A 271 15.90 15.67 2.56
N SER A 272 16.67 14.58 2.48
CA SER A 272 17.59 14.16 3.54
C SER A 272 18.91 14.91 3.37
N LEU A 273 19.22 15.82 4.29
CA LEU A 273 20.46 16.59 4.26
C LEU A 273 21.71 15.69 4.36
N PRO A 274 21.71 14.60 5.16
CA PRO A 274 22.83 13.65 5.17
C PRO A 274 23.10 12.98 3.82
N ILE A 275 22.06 12.54 3.11
CA ILE A 275 22.21 11.94 1.76
C ILE A 275 22.75 12.97 0.78
N LEU A 276 22.22 14.19 0.84
CA LEU A 276 22.64 15.27 -0.03
C LEU A 276 24.11 15.63 0.22
N LYS A 277 24.51 15.77 1.49
CA LYS A 277 25.91 15.98 1.86
C LYS A 277 26.80 14.84 1.36
N PHE A 278 26.40 13.59 1.55
CA PHE A 278 27.14 12.43 1.06
C PHE A 278 27.38 12.47 -0.45
N VAL A 279 26.35 12.78 -1.25
CA VAL A 279 26.50 12.88 -2.71
C VAL A 279 27.46 14.02 -3.08
N LYS A 280 27.33 15.18 -2.43
CA LYS A 280 28.22 16.33 -2.66
C LYS A 280 29.68 15.97 -2.35
N ASP A 281 29.92 15.42 -1.16
CA ASP A 281 31.26 15.09 -0.68
C ASP A 281 31.91 14.01 -1.55
N THR A 282 31.15 13.00 -1.98
CA THR A 282 31.64 11.94 -2.87
C THR A 282 31.98 12.45 -4.27
N LEU A 283 31.18 13.39 -4.82
CA LEU A 283 31.52 14.01 -6.10
C LEU A 283 32.78 14.90 -5.95
N SER A 284 32.88 15.66 -4.85
CA SER A 284 34.05 16.48 -4.58
C SER A 284 35.33 15.68 -4.35
N SER A 285 35.25 14.50 -3.73
CA SER A 285 36.42 13.64 -3.54
C SER A 285 36.98 13.07 -4.86
N LEU A 286 36.18 13.09 -5.94
CA LEU A 286 36.60 12.74 -7.29
C LEU A 286 37.11 13.94 -8.10
N ASP A 287 37.39 15.07 -7.44
CA ASP A 287 37.78 16.32 -8.10
C ASP A 287 36.72 16.79 -9.14
N LEU A 288 35.46 16.51 -8.86
CA LEU A 288 34.32 17.13 -9.54
C LEU A 288 33.86 18.33 -8.73
N HIS A 289 33.22 19.31 -9.38
CA HIS A 289 32.86 20.57 -8.75
C HIS A 289 31.33 20.73 -8.67
N PRO A 290 30.65 19.94 -7.81
CA PRO A 290 29.22 20.08 -7.61
C PRO A 290 28.87 21.45 -7.03
N THR A 291 27.90 22.12 -7.66
CA THR A 291 27.34 23.38 -7.21
C THR A 291 26.01 23.17 -6.52
N GLN A 292 25.73 23.90 -5.46
CA GLN A 292 24.48 23.80 -4.71
C GLN A 292 23.87 25.20 -4.56
N LYS A 293 22.85 25.50 -5.38
CA LYS A 293 22.16 26.81 -5.35
C LYS A 293 20.94 26.82 -4.44
N THR A 294 20.37 25.65 -4.17
CA THR A 294 19.23 25.48 -3.27
C THR A 294 19.62 24.54 -2.14
N PRO A 295 18.91 24.57 -0.99
CA PRO A 295 19.21 23.66 0.12
C PRO A 295 19.12 22.17 -0.26
N TYR A 296 18.34 21.84 -1.29
CA TYR A 296 17.95 20.47 -1.62
C TYR A 296 18.43 19.96 -2.97
N SER A 297 19.20 20.75 -3.74
CA SER A 297 19.63 20.33 -5.09
C SER A 297 21.11 20.59 -5.36
N ILE A 298 21.79 19.55 -5.83
CA ILE A 298 23.19 19.56 -6.26
C ILE A 298 23.24 19.48 -7.78
N PHE A 299 24.13 20.25 -8.39
CA PHE A 299 24.29 20.31 -9.83
C PHE A 299 25.75 20.16 -10.25
N LEU A 300 25.99 19.26 -11.20
CA LEU A 300 27.21 19.22 -12.00
C LEU A 300 26.89 19.80 -13.37
N ARG A 301 27.58 20.88 -13.76
CA ARG A 301 27.29 21.64 -15.00
C ARG A 301 28.46 21.70 -15.97
N ARG A 302 29.67 21.37 -15.51
CA ARG A 302 30.86 21.38 -16.36
C ARG A 302 30.84 20.12 -17.20
N GLU A 303 30.81 20.29 -18.51
CA GLU A 303 30.67 19.16 -19.43
C GLU A 303 31.77 18.11 -19.27
N ARG A 304 33.04 18.54 -19.18
CA ARG A 304 34.18 17.63 -18.93
C ARG A 304 34.00 16.80 -17.65
N GLU A 305 33.39 17.39 -16.62
CA GLU A 305 33.13 16.69 -15.35
C GLU A 305 31.94 15.74 -15.47
N ILE A 306 30.94 16.06 -16.29
CA ILE A 306 29.83 15.14 -16.61
C ILE A 306 30.34 13.95 -17.42
N GLU A 307 31.23 14.17 -18.40
CA GLU A 307 31.89 13.10 -19.13
C GLU A 307 32.70 12.20 -18.18
N ARG A 308 33.47 12.80 -17.26
CA ARG A 308 34.16 12.05 -16.20
C ARG A 308 33.21 11.29 -15.29
N TYR A 309 32.09 11.89 -14.87
CA TYR A 309 31.08 11.22 -14.07
C TYR A 309 30.56 9.96 -14.76
N PHE A 310 30.20 10.05 -16.05
CA PHE A 310 29.70 8.88 -16.80
C PHE A 310 30.79 7.81 -17.05
N LYS A 311 32.07 8.21 -17.02
CA LYS A 311 33.21 7.29 -17.14
C LYS A 311 33.56 6.59 -15.82
N GLU A 312 33.59 7.33 -14.72
CA GLU A 312 34.05 6.86 -13.41
C GLU A 312 32.93 6.20 -12.60
N ILE A 313 31.75 6.85 -12.52
CA ILE A 313 30.59 6.36 -11.76
C ILE A 313 29.60 5.64 -12.69
N GLY A 314 29.26 6.27 -13.82
CA GLY A 314 28.28 5.76 -14.77
C GLY A 314 26.83 5.81 -14.27
N SER A 315 25.97 5.09 -14.96
CA SER A 315 24.54 4.95 -14.67
C SER A 315 24.06 3.60 -15.22
N ASN A 316 23.24 2.90 -14.43
CA ASN A 316 22.57 1.67 -14.87
C ASN A 316 21.12 1.93 -15.33
N ASN A 317 20.62 3.17 -15.16
CA ASN A 317 19.34 3.60 -15.71
C ASN A 317 19.49 4.08 -17.17
N PRO A 318 18.91 3.37 -18.16
CA PRO A 318 19.02 3.73 -19.56
C PRO A 318 18.55 5.16 -19.88
N LYS A 319 17.62 5.70 -19.08
CA LYS A 319 17.15 7.09 -19.18
C LYS A 319 18.29 8.11 -19.18
N HIS A 320 19.29 7.91 -18.33
CA HIS A 320 20.44 8.82 -18.23
C HIS A 320 21.48 8.52 -19.31
N THR A 321 21.84 7.25 -19.49
CA THR A 321 22.87 6.87 -20.46
C THR A 321 22.46 7.22 -21.89
N ASP A 322 21.19 7.02 -22.26
CA ASP A 322 20.71 7.29 -23.62
C ASP A 322 20.61 8.79 -23.89
N LYS A 323 20.18 9.58 -22.90
CA LYS A 323 20.19 11.05 -23.02
C LYS A 323 21.62 11.57 -23.15
N PHE A 324 22.58 11.04 -22.38
CA PHE A 324 23.98 11.44 -22.46
C PHE A 324 24.60 11.06 -23.82
N LYS A 325 24.39 9.83 -24.31
CA LYS A 325 24.83 9.40 -25.65
C LYS A 325 24.25 10.30 -26.75
N LYS A 326 22.96 10.62 -26.67
CA LYS A 326 22.31 11.57 -27.61
C LYS A 326 22.92 12.97 -27.53
N PHE A 327 23.30 13.44 -26.35
CA PHE A 327 23.96 14.74 -26.20
C PHE A 327 25.32 14.76 -26.93
N ILE A 328 26.18 13.76 -26.68
CA ILE A 328 27.49 13.64 -27.32
C ILE A 328 27.37 13.55 -28.84
N ALA A 329 26.42 12.76 -29.35
CA ALA A 329 26.20 12.60 -30.79
C ALA A 329 25.72 13.88 -31.49
N ASN A 330 24.92 14.72 -30.82
CA ASN A 330 24.39 15.96 -31.41
C ASN A 330 25.34 17.15 -31.28
N LYS A 331 26.34 17.08 -30.39
CA LYS A 331 27.25 18.20 -30.11
C LYS A 331 28.22 18.50 -31.26
N THR A 332 28.55 17.52 -32.10
CA THR A 332 29.37 17.71 -33.31
C THR A 332 28.83 18.81 -34.25
N HIS A 333 27.58 19.25 -34.07
CA HIS A 333 26.95 20.31 -34.87
C HIS A 333 26.77 21.67 -34.14
N GLY A 334 27.27 21.83 -32.91
CA GLY A 334 27.13 23.07 -32.12
C GLY A 334 28.45 23.56 -31.56
N GLY A 335 28.98 24.65 -32.11
CA GLY A 335 30.24 25.26 -31.65
C GLY A 335 30.17 25.73 -30.20
N VAL A 336 31.28 25.62 -29.46
CA VAL A 336 31.42 26.19 -28.11
C VAL A 336 31.51 27.72 -28.23
N PRO A 337 30.72 28.52 -27.49
CA PRO A 337 30.88 29.97 -27.52
C PRO A 337 32.23 30.35 -26.92
N LYS A 338 33.08 31.01 -27.70
CA LYS A 338 34.19 31.79 -27.13
C LYS A 338 33.53 32.96 -26.38
N ARG A 339 33.71 33.02 -25.06
CA ARG A 339 33.41 34.24 -24.31
C ARG A 339 34.37 35.32 -24.83
N SER A 340 33.82 36.38 -25.41
CA SER A 340 34.53 37.63 -25.70
C SER A 340 34.98 38.28 -24.41
#